data_AF-A0A0N0MA87-F1
#
_entry.id   AF-A0A0N0MA87-F1
#
_cell.length_a   1.000
_cell.length_b   1.000
_cell.length_c   1.000
_cell.angle_alpha   90.00
_cell.angle_beta   90.00
_cell.angle_gamma   90.00
#
_symmetry.space_group_name_H-M   'P 1'
#
loop_
_entity.id
_entity.type
_entity.pdbx_description
1 polymer ?
#
loop_
_entity_poly.entity_id
_entity_poly.type
_entity_poly.pdbx_seq_one_letter_code
_entity_poly.pdbx_strand_id
1 'polypeptide(L)'
;MAAQAKTKEVDFVAEAARRALDDAKGDTREATRMMQEAVKQSRKLRDLLTDPLIANACYDAVRAQVHVDRRAAWKAPVEKLVPSKSGVTGSFRVVQLAAGTLLMFPLPGGKPLGQATREDITTAASFYESQSADMAHKSRWLRLVSQHLEGDKTVGDVMTDKRLRELQEEARRG
;
A
#
# COMPACT_ATOMS: atom_id res chain seq x y z
N MET A 1 6.04 -37.46 18.91
CA MET A 1 6.56 -37.89 17.59
C MET A 1 7.12 -36.73 16.76
N ALA A 2 6.40 -35.61 16.56
CA ALA A 2 6.88 -34.49 15.72
C ALA A 2 8.10 -33.71 16.28
N ALA A 3 8.24 -33.59 17.61
CA ALA A 3 9.36 -32.88 18.22
C ALA A 3 10.71 -33.60 18.01
N GLN A 4 10.74 -34.94 18.12
CA GLN A 4 11.96 -35.73 17.91
C GLN A 4 12.46 -35.72 16.46
N ALA A 5 11.54 -35.60 15.48
CA ALA A 5 11.91 -35.48 14.07
C ALA A 5 12.58 -34.13 13.77
N LYS A 6 12.00 -33.03 14.27
CA LYS A 6 12.60 -31.69 14.16
C LYS A 6 13.97 -31.59 14.81
N THR A 7 14.20 -32.23 15.96
CA THR A 7 15.51 -32.23 16.62
C THR A 7 16.57 -32.93 15.75
N LYS A 8 16.24 -34.11 15.19
CA LYS A 8 17.13 -34.85 14.28
C LYS A 8 17.45 -34.08 12.99
N GLU A 9 16.52 -33.28 12.51
CA GLU A 9 16.69 -32.45 11.30
C GLU A 9 17.57 -31.22 11.56
N VAL A 10 17.42 -30.57 12.72
CA VAL A 10 18.30 -29.49 13.17
C VAL A 10 19.73 -30.01 13.39
N ASP A 11 19.87 -31.20 13.97
CA ASP A 11 21.16 -31.84 14.16
C ASP A 11 21.86 -32.15 12.83
N PHE A 12 21.10 -32.55 11.80
CA PHE A 12 21.63 -32.82 10.46
C PHE A 12 22.22 -31.58 9.77
N VAL A 13 21.56 -30.42 9.88
CA VAL A 13 22.08 -29.16 9.35
C VAL A 13 23.31 -28.71 10.15
N ALA A 14 23.28 -28.84 11.47
CA ALA A 14 24.40 -28.49 12.34
C ALA A 14 25.63 -29.39 12.13
N GLU A 15 25.43 -30.68 11.83
CA GLU A 15 26.50 -31.60 11.43
C GLU A 15 27.14 -31.21 10.11
N ALA A 16 26.35 -30.85 9.10
CA ALA A 16 26.89 -30.41 7.81
C ALA A 16 27.68 -29.09 7.94
N ALA A 17 27.19 -28.15 8.75
CA ALA A 17 27.91 -26.90 9.04
C ALA A 17 29.23 -27.15 9.80
N ARG A 18 29.25 -28.07 10.77
CA ARG A 18 30.47 -28.46 11.49
C ARG A 18 31.50 -29.09 10.56
N ARG A 19 31.09 -30.04 9.70
CA ARG A 19 31.99 -30.64 8.70
C ARG A 19 32.58 -29.59 7.75
N ALA A 20 31.76 -28.66 7.27
CA ALA A 20 32.24 -27.59 6.40
C ALA A 20 33.26 -26.67 7.09
N LEU A 21 33.10 -26.41 8.39
CA LEU A 21 34.06 -25.64 9.19
C LEU A 21 35.36 -26.41 9.46
N ASP A 22 35.26 -27.71 9.73
CA ASP A 22 36.41 -28.59 9.96
C ASP A 22 37.25 -28.73 8.68
N ASP A 23 36.60 -28.95 7.52
CA ASP A 23 37.24 -29.08 6.21
C ASP A 23 37.89 -27.75 5.77
N ALA A 24 37.29 -26.62 6.12
CA ALA A 24 37.82 -25.28 5.88
C ALA A 24 38.84 -24.81 6.94
N LYS A 25 39.20 -25.66 7.92
CA LYS A 25 40.11 -25.33 9.03
C LYS A 25 39.74 -24.05 9.78
N GLY A 26 38.44 -23.80 9.94
CA GLY A 26 37.90 -22.62 10.62
C GLY A 26 37.76 -21.37 9.74
N ASP A 27 38.11 -21.40 8.45
CA ASP A 27 37.80 -20.30 7.53
C ASP A 27 36.29 -20.28 7.23
N THR A 28 35.60 -19.28 7.79
CA THR A 28 34.15 -19.13 7.67
C THR A 28 33.68 -18.84 6.24
N ARG A 29 34.51 -18.19 5.42
CA ARG A 29 34.15 -17.85 4.04
C ARG A 29 34.20 -19.09 3.16
N GLU A 30 35.25 -19.88 3.33
CA GLU A 30 35.41 -21.13 2.59
C GLU A 30 34.42 -22.21 3.08
N ALA A 31 34.17 -22.30 4.38
CA ALA A 31 33.13 -23.15 4.95
C ALA A 31 31.74 -22.81 4.39
N THR A 32 31.43 -21.52 4.22
CA THR A 32 30.16 -21.09 3.61
C THR A 32 30.06 -21.55 2.16
N ARG A 33 31.16 -21.43 1.38
CA ARG A 33 31.22 -21.91 -0.01
C ARG A 33 31.01 -23.43 -0.09
N MET A 34 31.67 -24.18 0.79
CA MET A 34 31.54 -25.64 0.89
C MET A 34 30.11 -26.06 1.30
N MET A 35 29.51 -25.35 2.26
CA MET A 35 28.13 -25.59 2.69
C MET A 35 27.13 -25.32 1.56
N GLN A 36 27.32 -24.25 0.79
CA GLN A 36 26.47 -23.98 -0.39
C GLN A 36 26.55 -25.11 -1.43
N GLU A 37 27.74 -25.66 -1.66
CA GLU A 37 27.91 -26.77 -2.59
C GLU A 37 27.26 -28.07 -2.07
N ALA A 38 27.38 -28.35 -0.77
CA ALA A 38 26.68 -29.45 -0.13
C ALA A 38 25.14 -29.33 -0.23
N VAL A 39 24.60 -28.10 -0.12
CA VAL A 39 23.17 -27.81 -0.30
C VAL A 39 22.71 -28.02 -1.75
N LYS A 40 23.55 -27.74 -2.74
CA LYS A 40 23.24 -28.04 -4.14
C LYS A 40 23.20 -29.54 -4.41
N GLN A 41 24.06 -30.31 -3.76
CA GLN A 41 24.18 -31.75 -3.98
C GLN A 41 23.18 -32.58 -3.15
N SER A 42 22.64 -32.04 -2.05
CA SER A 42 21.68 -32.73 -1.19
C SER A 42 20.32 -32.06 -1.16
N ARG A 43 19.32 -32.72 -1.74
CA ARG A 43 17.92 -32.27 -1.72
C ARG A 43 17.39 -32.13 -0.28
N LYS A 44 17.71 -33.09 0.58
CA LYS A 44 17.29 -33.07 2.00
C LYS A 44 17.85 -31.85 2.75
N LEU A 45 19.11 -31.50 2.50
CA LEU A 45 19.76 -30.35 3.15
C LEU A 45 19.20 -29.02 2.64
N ARG A 46 18.85 -28.97 1.35
CA ARG A 46 18.15 -27.85 0.74
C ARG A 46 16.79 -27.64 1.38
N ASP A 47 15.95 -28.67 1.40
CA ASP A 47 14.59 -28.60 1.94
C ASP A 47 14.62 -28.14 3.41
N LEU A 48 15.51 -28.68 4.24
CA LEU A 48 15.66 -28.29 5.65
C LEU A 48 16.10 -26.83 5.86
N LEU A 49 16.90 -26.27 4.95
CA LEU A 49 17.30 -24.86 5.03
C LEU A 49 16.27 -23.91 4.42
N THR A 50 15.54 -24.35 3.40
CA THR A 50 14.58 -23.51 2.69
C THR A 50 13.20 -23.52 3.33
N ASP A 51 12.72 -24.65 3.84
CA ASP A 51 11.36 -24.79 4.40
C ASP A 51 11.03 -23.75 5.49
N PRO A 52 11.94 -23.42 6.43
CA PRO A 52 11.68 -22.37 7.41
C PRO A 52 11.53 -20.97 6.78
N LEU A 53 12.13 -20.75 5.61
CA LEU A 53 12.15 -19.46 4.91
C LEU A 53 10.96 -19.30 3.95
N ILE A 54 10.38 -20.42 3.47
CA ILE A 54 9.27 -20.41 2.51
C ILE A 54 8.07 -19.64 3.06
N ALA A 55 7.71 -19.85 4.33
CA ALA A 55 6.55 -19.16 4.94
C ALA A 55 6.70 -17.63 4.90
N ASN A 56 7.89 -17.12 5.26
CA ASN A 56 8.17 -15.68 5.24
C ASN A 56 8.23 -15.14 3.80
N ALA A 57 8.89 -15.86 2.89
CA ALA A 57 8.96 -15.46 1.49
C ALA A 57 7.57 -15.40 0.83
N CYS A 58 6.70 -16.38 1.10
CA CYS A 58 5.32 -16.40 0.64
C CYS A 58 4.51 -15.24 1.23
N TYR A 59 4.66 -14.97 2.52
CA TYR A 59 4.01 -13.83 3.17
C TYR A 59 4.44 -12.50 2.57
N ASP A 60 5.74 -12.29 2.35
CA ASP A 60 6.29 -11.07 1.78
C ASP A 60 5.85 -10.87 0.32
N ALA A 61 5.79 -11.95 -0.47
CA ALA A 61 5.29 -11.89 -1.84
C ALA A 61 3.81 -11.49 -1.90
N VAL A 62 2.95 -12.13 -1.09
CA VAL A 62 1.52 -11.78 -1.00
C VAL A 62 1.34 -10.35 -0.48
N ARG A 63 2.11 -9.95 0.54
CA ARG A 63 2.07 -8.59 1.09
C ARG A 63 2.47 -7.55 0.03
N ALA A 64 3.52 -7.81 -0.74
CA ALA A 64 3.96 -6.93 -1.82
C ALA A 64 2.84 -6.76 -2.87
N GLN A 65 2.20 -7.86 -3.28
CA GLN A 65 1.08 -7.82 -4.22
C GLN A 65 -0.12 -7.04 -3.65
N VAL A 66 -0.50 -7.28 -2.40
CA VAL A 66 -1.57 -6.53 -1.71
C VAL A 66 -1.26 -5.03 -1.68
N HIS A 67 -0.01 -4.62 -1.47
CA HIS A 67 0.36 -3.21 -1.53
C HIS A 67 0.24 -2.61 -2.94
N VAL A 68 0.54 -3.38 -3.98
CA VAL A 68 0.35 -2.97 -5.39
C VAL A 68 -1.14 -2.81 -5.69
N ASP A 69 -1.96 -3.80 -5.34
CA ASP A 69 -3.41 -3.80 -5.58
C ASP A 69 -4.10 -2.67 -4.80
N ARG A 70 -3.66 -2.43 -3.56
CA ARG A 70 -4.11 -1.27 -2.77
C ARG A 70 -3.78 0.03 -3.50
N ARG A 71 -2.54 0.22 -3.97
CA ARG A 71 -2.20 1.43 -4.74
C ARG A 71 -3.02 1.55 -6.02
N ALA A 72 -3.37 0.45 -6.68
CA ALA A 72 -4.21 0.45 -7.87
C ALA A 72 -5.66 0.91 -7.58
N ALA A 73 -6.25 0.50 -6.44
CA ALA A 73 -7.56 0.98 -6.01
C ALA A 73 -7.59 2.50 -5.72
N TRP A 74 -6.45 3.09 -5.36
CA TRP A 74 -6.31 4.53 -5.12
C TRP A 74 -5.85 5.31 -6.36
N LYS A 75 -5.37 4.65 -7.41
CA LYS A 75 -5.19 5.30 -8.71
C LYS A 75 -6.57 5.51 -9.31
N ALA A 76 -6.94 6.78 -9.51
CA ALA A 76 -8.11 7.12 -10.33
C ALA A 76 -8.04 6.30 -11.62
N PRO A 77 -9.12 5.66 -12.07
CA PRO A 77 -9.14 4.95 -13.35
C PRO A 77 -8.83 5.95 -14.45
N VAL A 78 -7.57 5.95 -14.88
CA VAL A 78 -7.21 6.49 -16.17
C VAL A 78 -7.85 5.51 -17.15
N GLU A 79 -8.89 5.98 -17.83
CA GLU A 79 -9.47 5.34 -19.01
C GLU A 79 -10.25 4.03 -18.79
N LYS A 80 -11.44 4.14 -18.19
CA LYS A 80 -12.63 3.57 -18.84
C LYS A 80 -13.74 4.61 -18.82
N LEU A 81 -13.66 5.49 -19.82
CA LEU A 81 -14.67 6.46 -20.22
C LEU A 81 -16.01 5.73 -20.44
N VAL A 82 -16.87 5.76 -19.42
CA VAL A 82 -18.30 5.79 -19.68
C VAL A 82 -18.62 7.26 -19.96
N PRO A 83 -19.19 7.62 -21.12
CA PRO A 83 -19.54 9.00 -21.41
C PRO A 83 -20.74 9.37 -20.53
N SER A 84 -20.48 9.86 -19.32
CA SER A 84 -21.51 10.49 -18.49
C SER A 84 -21.78 11.87 -19.06
N LYS A 85 -22.97 12.05 -19.65
CA LYS A 85 -23.51 13.34 -20.10
C LYS A 85 -23.81 14.34 -18.96
N SER A 86 -23.32 14.11 -17.75
CA SER A 86 -23.49 15.03 -16.64
C SER A 86 -22.24 15.05 -15.77
N GLY A 87 -21.56 16.20 -15.77
CA GLY A 87 -20.33 16.47 -15.05
C GLY A 87 -20.49 16.45 -13.54
N VAL A 88 -20.51 15.26 -12.96
CA VAL A 88 -20.44 15.06 -11.50
C VAL A 88 -19.22 14.21 -11.19
N THR A 89 -18.16 14.88 -10.75
CA THR A 89 -16.86 14.33 -10.28
C THR A 89 -16.99 13.61 -8.93
N GLY A 90 -17.93 12.66 -8.81
CA GLY A 90 -18.18 11.90 -7.59
C GLY A 90 -18.24 10.38 -7.78
N SER A 91 -18.11 9.88 -9.01
CA SER A 91 -18.53 8.51 -9.33
C SER A 91 -17.59 7.39 -8.90
N PHE A 92 -16.31 7.65 -8.59
CA PHE A 92 -15.37 6.57 -8.28
C PHE A 92 -15.52 5.95 -6.88
N ARG A 93 -16.03 6.69 -5.89
CA ARG A 93 -16.31 6.12 -4.55
C ARG A 93 -17.54 5.20 -4.55
N VAL A 94 -18.48 5.43 -5.47
CA VAL A 94 -19.78 4.74 -5.50
C VAL A 94 -19.69 3.37 -6.20
N VAL A 95 -18.77 3.19 -7.16
CA VAL A 95 -18.69 1.94 -7.94
C VAL A 95 -18.21 0.75 -7.10
N GLN A 96 -17.40 0.96 -6.06
CA GLN A 96 -16.97 -0.13 -5.17
C GLN A 96 -18.01 -0.49 -4.09
N LEU A 97 -18.86 0.48 -3.70
CA LEU A 97 -20.06 0.26 -2.89
C LEU A 97 -21.16 -0.51 -3.64
N ALA A 98 -21.18 -0.41 -4.97
CA ALA A 98 -22.18 -1.05 -5.81
C ALA A 98 -21.97 -2.56 -6.03
N ALA A 99 -20.81 -3.12 -5.63
CA ALA A 99 -20.45 -4.52 -5.92
C ALA A 99 -20.27 -5.41 -4.67
N GLY A 100 -20.32 -4.87 -3.46
CA GLY A 100 -20.04 -5.65 -2.25
C GLY A 100 -20.33 -4.86 -0.97
N THR A 101 -20.59 -5.59 0.12
CA THR A 101 -21.05 -5.08 1.42
C THR A 101 -20.24 -3.89 1.95
N LEU A 102 -20.83 -3.09 2.86
CA LEU A 102 -20.16 -1.94 3.51
C LEU A 102 -18.81 -2.31 4.17
N LEU A 103 -18.60 -3.58 4.49
CA LEU A 103 -17.34 -4.11 5.00
C LEU A 103 -16.18 -4.01 4.00
N MET A 104 -16.46 -3.85 2.71
CA MET A 104 -15.46 -3.65 1.66
C MET A 104 -15.09 -2.18 1.43
N PHE A 105 -15.67 -1.26 2.21
CA PHE A 105 -15.32 0.16 2.09
C PHE A 105 -13.81 0.37 2.34
N PRO A 106 -13.08 0.99 1.40
CA PRO A 106 -11.64 1.19 1.55
C PRO A 106 -11.33 2.35 2.50
N LEU A 107 -10.60 2.06 3.58
CA LEU A 107 -10.02 3.09 4.46
C LEU A 107 -8.72 3.65 3.87
N PRO A 108 -8.30 4.86 4.27
CA PRO A 108 -6.97 5.41 3.95
C PRO A 108 -5.87 4.38 4.25
N GLY A 109 -5.02 4.10 3.26
CA GLY A 109 -4.05 2.99 3.32
C GLY A 109 -4.54 1.66 2.70
N GLY A 110 -5.78 1.61 2.22
CA GLY A 110 -6.34 0.50 1.42
C GLY A 110 -6.78 -0.73 2.23
N LYS A 111 -6.92 -0.61 3.55
CA LYS A 111 -7.51 -1.66 4.39
C LYS A 111 -9.05 -1.62 4.26
N PRO A 112 -9.75 -2.74 4.04
CA PRO A 112 -11.21 -2.75 4.01
C PRO A 112 -11.78 -2.54 5.41
N LEU A 113 -12.94 -1.88 5.51
CA LEU A 113 -13.59 -1.56 6.78
C LEU A 113 -13.80 -2.79 7.67
N GLY A 114 -14.13 -3.95 7.09
CA GLY A 114 -14.35 -5.19 7.83
C GLY A 114 -13.09 -5.80 8.46
N GLN A 115 -11.89 -5.34 8.10
CA GLN A 115 -10.62 -5.78 8.68
C GLN A 115 -9.95 -4.68 9.52
N ALA A 116 -10.61 -3.54 9.69
CA ALA A 116 -10.07 -2.38 10.38
C ALA A 116 -10.14 -2.51 11.90
N THR A 117 -9.08 -2.10 12.59
CA THR A 117 -9.08 -1.91 14.05
C THR A 117 -9.62 -0.53 14.42
N ARG A 118 -9.84 -0.29 15.73
CA ARG A 118 -10.27 1.01 16.24
C ARG A 118 -9.30 2.13 15.86
N GLU A 119 -8.01 1.85 15.92
CA GLU A 119 -6.94 2.80 15.56
C GLU A 119 -6.98 3.15 14.06
N ASP A 120 -7.21 2.16 13.20
CA ASP A 120 -7.36 2.37 11.75
C ASP A 120 -8.56 3.28 11.45
N ILE A 121 -9.71 3.02 12.10
CA ILE A 121 -10.94 3.81 11.92
C ILE A 121 -10.74 5.24 12.42
N THR A 122 -10.09 5.42 13.57
CA THR A 122 -9.84 6.75 14.14
C THR A 122 -8.93 7.57 13.22
N THR A 123 -7.86 6.94 12.71
CA THR A 123 -6.94 7.58 11.76
C THR A 123 -7.65 7.91 10.44
N ALA A 124 -8.50 7.01 9.95
CA ALA A 124 -9.32 7.25 8.76
C ALA A 124 -10.28 8.42 8.95
N ALA A 125 -10.92 8.53 10.12
CA ALA A 125 -11.82 9.63 10.45
C ALA A 125 -11.09 10.98 10.42
N SER A 126 -9.95 11.10 11.12
CA SER A 126 -9.14 12.33 11.10
C SER A 126 -8.61 12.67 9.70
N PHE A 127 -8.25 11.66 8.89
CA PHE A 127 -7.87 11.88 7.49
C PHE A 127 -9.04 12.46 6.67
N TYR A 128 -10.23 11.87 6.78
CA TYR A 128 -11.39 12.38 6.04
C TYR A 128 -11.86 13.75 6.55
N GLU A 129 -11.71 14.03 7.85
CA GLU A 129 -12.03 15.33 8.45
C GLU A 129 -11.05 16.43 7.99
N SER A 130 -9.76 16.16 7.98
CA SER A 130 -8.77 17.11 7.43
C SER A 130 -8.98 17.35 5.93
N GLN A 131 -9.27 16.30 5.16
CA GLN A 131 -9.61 16.42 3.75
C GLN A 131 -10.91 17.20 3.55
N SER A 132 -11.95 16.97 4.36
CA SER A 132 -13.22 17.69 4.23
C SER A 132 -13.07 19.17 4.54
N ALA A 133 -12.26 19.54 5.55
CA ALA A 133 -11.94 20.92 5.87
C ALA A 133 -11.21 21.62 4.70
N ASP A 134 -10.16 21.01 4.16
CA ASP A 134 -9.42 21.54 2.99
C ASP A 134 -10.31 21.67 1.76
N MET A 135 -11.13 20.66 1.46
CA MET A 135 -12.09 20.71 0.35
C MET A 135 -13.17 21.76 0.56
N ALA A 136 -13.60 22.00 1.80
CA ALA A 136 -14.56 23.04 2.13
C ALA A 136 -13.99 24.44 1.86
N HIS A 137 -12.73 24.70 2.23
CA HIS A 137 -12.03 25.95 1.91
C HIS A 137 -11.92 26.16 0.39
N LYS A 138 -11.47 25.13 -0.34
CA LYS A 138 -11.35 25.20 -1.81
C LYS A 138 -12.70 25.42 -2.48
N SER A 139 -13.76 24.75 -2.01
CA SER A 139 -15.12 24.94 -2.51
C SER A 139 -15.62 26.37 -2.30
N ARG A 140 -15.38 26.96 -1.11
CA ARG A 140 -15.70 28.36 -0.84
C ARG A 140 -14.93 29.31 -1.75
N TRP A 141 -13.63 29.08 -1.90
CA TRP A 141 -12.78 29.87 -2.78
C TRP A 141 -13.27 29.83 -4.24
N LEU A 142 -13.52 28.64 -4.78
CA LEU A 142 -14.03 28.49 -6.15
C LEU A 142 -15.40 29.14 -6.33
N ARG A 143 -16.25 29.13 -5.30
CA ARG A 143 -17.54 29.85 -5.33
C ARG A 143 -17.32 31.36 -5.43
N LEU A 144 -16.41 31.93 -4.64
CA LEU A 144 -16.07 33.35 -4.73
C LEU A 144 -15.48 33.70 -6.11
N VAL A 145 -14.62 32.85 -6.66
CA VAL A 145 -14.07 33.02 -8.01
C VAL A 145 -15.19 33.00 -9.06
N SER A 146 -16.13 32.05 -8.97
CA SER A 146 -17.24 31.95 -9.93
C SER A 146 -18.16 33.17 -9.94
N GLN A 147 -18.30 33.89 -8.82
CA GLN A 147 -19.10 35.12 -8.76
C GLN A 147 -18.51 36.27 -9.58
N HIS A 148 -17.21 36.20 -9.90
CA HIS A 148 -16.51 37.20 -10.70
C HIS A 148 -16.43 36.80 -12.19
N LEU A 149 -16.92 35.62 -12.57
CA LEU A 149 -16.93 35.17 -13.96
C LEU A 149 -18.25 35.54 -14.62
N GLU A 150 -18.17 36.17 -15.79
CA GLU A 150 -19.31 36.49 -16.63
C GLU A 150 -19.28 35.64 -17.90
N GLY A 151 -20.37 34.92 -18.19
CA GLY A 151 -20.54 34.19 -19.45
C GLY A 151 -19.38 33.24 -19.77
N ASP A 152 -18.83 33.37 -20.99
CA ASP A 152 -17.77 32.50 -21.52
C ASP A 152 -16.34 32.98 -21.19
N LYS A 153 -16.16 33.98 -20.31
CA LYS A 153 -14.82 34.47 -19.94
C LYS A 153 -14.11 33.49 -18.99
N THR A 154 -12.81 33.30 -19.16
CA THR A 154 -12.02 32.46 -18.25
C THR A 154 -11.50 33.25 -17.05
N VAL A 155 -11.09 32.56 -15.98
CA VAL A 155 -10.45 33.20 -14.81
C VAL A 155 -9.23 34.03 -15.20
N GLY A 156 -8.46 33.57 -16.20
CA GLY A 156 -7.28 34.28 -16.69
C GLY A 156 -7.60 35.58 -17.43
N ASP A 157 -8.82 35.72 -17.96
CA ASP A 157 -9.25 36.92 -18.68
C ASP A 157 -9.77 38.02 -17.74
N VAL A 158 -10.27 37.63 -16.56
CA VAL A 158 -11.00 38.54 -15.66
C VAL A 158 -10.23 38.86 -14.37
N MET A 159 -9.30 37.99 -13.95
CA MET A 159 -8.66 38.10 -12.63
C MET A 159 -7.14 38.03 -12.72
N THR A 160 -6.49 38.80 -11.85
CA THR A 160 -5.04 38.73 -11.64
C THR A 160 -4.69 37.75 -10.51
N ASP A 161 -3.44 37.28 -10.47
CA ASP A 161 -2.94 36.42 -9.38
C ASP A 161 -3.13 37.09 -8.00
N LYS A 162 -2.94 38.41 -7.93
CA LYS A 162 -3.20 39.19 -6.71
C LYS A 162 -4.64 39.05 -6.24
N ARG A 163 -5.61 39.16 -7.15
CA ARG A 163 -7.04 39.04 -6.80
C ARG A 163 -7.41 37.61 -6.40
N LEU A 164 -6.82 36.59 -7.04
CA LEU A 164 -7.04 35.19 -6.67
C LEU A 164 -6.56 34.89 -5.25
N ARG A 165 -5.42 35.46 -4.84
CA ARG A 165 -4.90 35.34 -3.46
C ARG A 165 -5.79 36.03 -2.43
N GLU A 166 -6.32 37.21 -2.74
CA GLU A 166 -7.27 37.90 -1.86
C GLU A 166 -8.52 37.03 -1.58
N LEU A 167 -9.09 36.43 -2.64
CA LEU A 167 -10.24 35.53 -2.51
C LEU A 167 -9.90 34.23 -1.78
N GLN A 168 -8.66 33.75 -1.90
CA GLN A 168 -8.20 32.56 -1.19
C GLN A 168 -8.12 32.83 0.32
N GLU A 169 -7.62 34.00 0.73
CA GLU A 169 -7.59 34.42 2.12
C GLU A 169 -9.00 34.66 2.68
N GLU A 170 -9.90 35.23 1.88
CA GLU A 170 -11.31 35.41 2.25
C GLU A 170 -12.02 34.07 2.50
N ALA A 171 -11.82 33.08 1.62
CA ALA A 171 -12.36 31.73 1.78
C ALA A 171 -11.80 30.96 3.00
N ARG A 172 -10.66 31.40 3.54
CA ARG A 172 -10.03 30.82 4.74
C ARG A 172 -10.61 31.40 6.03
N ARG A 173 -11.17 32.62 5.99
CA ARG A 173 -11.73 33.35 7.14
C ARG A 173 -13.23 33.10 7.34
N GLY A 174 -13.96 32.74 6.28
CA GLY A 174 -15.34 32.25 6.34
C GLY A 174 -15.42 30.74 6.44
#